data_AF-A0A931EGF2-F1
#
_entry.id   AF-A0A931EGF2-F1
#
_cell.length_a   1.000
_cell.length_b   1.000
_cell.length_c   1.000
_cell.angle_alpha   90.00
_cell.angle_beta   90.00
_cell.angle_gamma   90.00
#
_symmetry.space_group_name_H-M   'P 1'
#
loop_
_entity.id
_entity.type
_entity.pdbx_description
1 polymer ?
#
loop_
_entity_poly.entity_id
_entity_poly.type
_entity_poly.pdbx_seq_one_letter_code
_entity_poly.pdbx_strand_id
1 'polypeptide(L)'
;MSHSEGSGRILPGRRSHCEIDLVSAPRWNGSQDMIRRHETGFRVALMGSDAALASALIVIVFAVRFGPGWPDVLTELLPHPALSVAIFCAAWIGLLAAHGLYRPRARWSVRSDAIGVARTAVLLAFGTIAVLFMLGWTSMSRFALLAIFPLLAAATIVARTALREIFRQARRRGRNFETVLIVG
;
A
#
# COMPACT_ATOMS: atom_id res chain seq x y z
N MET A 1 -9.12 -0.47 81.74
CA MET A 1 -8.21 0.15 80.75
C MET A 1 -9.11 0.76 79.68
N SER A 2 -9.45 2.04 79.81
CA SER A 2 -8.74 3.19 79.21
C SER A 2 -9.33 3.49 77.81
N HIS A 3 -10.28 4.43 77.74
CA HIS A 3 -10.12 5.83 77.22
C HIS A 3 -10.03 5.89 75.69
N SER A 4 -11.06 6.44 75.02
CA SER A 4 -11.18 7.85 74.54
C SER A 4 -10.26 8.09 73.32
N GLU A 5 -10.61 8.72 72.21
CA GLU A 5 -11.37 9.91 71.82
C GLU A 5 -11.79 9.71 70.35
N GLY A 6 -12.87 10.25 69.78
CA GLY A 6 -13.35 11.61 69.89
C GLY A 6 -12.68 12.51 68.86
N SER A 7 -13.21 12.62 67.63
CA SER A 7 -13.07 13.88 66.87
C SER A 7 -14.00 13.91 65.67
N GLY A 8 -15.08 14.68 65.82
CA GLY A 8 -15.92 15.08 64.70
C GLY A 8 -15.24 16.14 63.84
N ARG A 9 -15.66 16.22 62.58
CA ARG A 9 -15.70 17.50 61.88
C ARG A 9 -16.92 17.57 60.97
N ILE A 10 -17.77 18.51 61.33
CA ILE A 10 -18.91 19.03 60.59
C ILE A 10 -18.36 20.06 59.59
N LEU A 11 -18.79 20.05 58.32
CA LEU A 11 -19.61 21.10 57.69
C LEU A 11 -19.60 21.07 56.14
N PRO A 12 -20.67 21.58 55.50
CA PRO A 12 -21.03 21.40 54.10
C PRO A 12 -20.52 22.54 53.20
N GLY A 13 -20.27 22.24 51.93
CA GLY A 13 -20.00 23.23 50.87
C GLY A 13 -20.27 22.58 49.52
N ARG A 14 -21.47 22.72 48.93
CA ARG A 14 -21.92 23.84 48.09
C ARG A 14 -21.03 24.07 46.86
N ARG A 15 -21.62 23.78 45.69
CA ARG A 15 -21.27 24.22 44.32
C ARG A 15 -20.03 23.52 43.76
N SER A 16 -20.04 23.00 42.54
CA SER A 16 -20.65 23.58 41.35
C SER A 16 -21.04 22.47 40.38
N HIS A 17 -22.23 22.60 39.79
CA HIS A 17 -22.45 22.19 38.42
C HIS A 17 -21.28 22.72 37.58
N CYS A 18 -20.37 21.83 37.22
CA CYS A 18 -19.61 21.98 36.00
C CYS A 18 -20.05 20.81 35.13
N GLU A 19 -21.33 20.89 34.76
CA GLU A 19 -21.80 20.39 33.48
C GLU A 19 -21.00 21.18 32.45
N ILE A 20 -19.79 20.69 32.19
CA ILE A 20 -19.08 20.99 30.97
C ILE A 20 -19.96 20.34 29.93
N ASP A 21 -20.97 21.08 29.50
CA ASP A 21 -21.44 21.02 28.14
C ASP A 21 -20.18 21.10 27.29
N LEU A 22 -19.66 19.92 26.93
CA LEU A 22 -18.95 19.71 25.71
C LEU A 22 -19.98 20.00 24.62
N VAL A 23 -20.30 21.28 24.47
CA VAL A 23 -20.87 21.90 23.29
C VAL A 23 -20.02 21.37 22.18
N SER A 24 -20.53 20.33 21.55
CA SER A 24 -20.47 20.03 20.14
C SER A 24 -19.43 20.89 19.46
N ALA A 25 -18.15 20.58 19.69
CA ALA A 25 -17.09 21.18 18.91
C ALA A 25 -17.51 20.91 17.46
N PRO A 26 -17.73 21.95 16.62
CA PRO A 26 -18.13 21.74 15.25
C PRO A 26 -17.11 20.77 14.68
N ARG A 27 -17.58 19.57 14.36
CA ARG A 27 -16.76 18.52 13.79
C ARG A 27 -16.38 19.08 12.43
N TRP A 28 -15.25 19.78 12.36
CA TRP A 28 -14.67 20.35 11.15
C TRP A 28 -14.33 19.18 10.21
N ASN A 29 -15.35 18.67 9.54
CA ASN A 29 -15.27 17.50 8.68
C ASN A 29 -14.69 17.87 7.30
N GLY A 30 -14.70 19.16 6.96
CA GLY A 30 -14.25 19.66 5.65
C GLY A 30 -12.75 19.56 5.41
N SER A 31 -11.91 19.84 6.42
CA SER A 31 -10.44 19.79 6.25
C SER A 31 -9.90 18.35 6.26
N GLN A 32 -10.50 17.46 7.06
CA GLN A 32 -10.18 16.03 7.08
C GLN A 32 -10.56 15.34 5.76
N ASP A 33 -11.70 15.68 5.15
CA ASP A 33 -12.13 15.09 3.87
C ASP A 33 -11.30 15.55 2.68
N MET A 34 -10.86 16.82 2.64
CA MET A 34 -10.05 17.33 1.52
C MET A 34 -8.63 16.75 1.50
N ILE A 35 -8.03 16.52 2.69
CA ILE A 35 -6.75 15.83 2.84
C ILE A 35 -6.87 14.35 2.47
N ARG A 36 -7.97 13.69 2.85
CA ARG A 36 -8.25 12.28 2.49
C ARG A 36 -8.48 12.05 1.00
N ARG A 37 -9.08 13.02 0.30
CA ARG A 37 -9.33 12.91 -1.16
C ARG A 37 -8.02 12.84 -1.96
N HIS A 38 -7.02 13.64 -1.57
CA HIS A 38 -5.72 13.65 -2.21
C HIS A 38 -4.90 12.38 -1.91
N GLU A 39 -5.04 11.82 -0.71
CA GLU A 39 -4.42 10.55 -0.35
C GLU A 39 -4.99 9.38 -1.16
N THR A 40 -6.32 9.37 -1.33
CA THR A 40 -7.01 8.34 -2.13
C THR A 40 -6.59 8.39 -3.60
N GLY A 41 -6.52 9.58 -4.20
CA GLY A 41 -6.06 9.75 -5.58
C GLY A 41 -4.64 9.22 -5.81
N PHE A 42 -3.73 9.51 -4.88
CA PHE A 42 -2.37 8.97 -4.91
C PHE A 42 -2.34 7.45 -4.81
N ARG A 43 -3.13 6.86 -3.89
CA ARG A 43 -3.21 5.41 -3.72
C ARG A 43 -3.72 4.72 -4.98
N VAL A 44 -4.79 5.26 -5.60
CA VAL A 44 -5.36 4.71 -6.84
C VAL A 44 -4.34 4.82 -7.99
N ALA A 45 -3.65 5.95 -8.12
CA ALA A 45 -2.60 6.11 -9.13
C ALA A 45 -1.44 5.12 -8.93
N LEU A 46 -1.02 4.87 -7.68
CA LEU A 46 0.03 3.90 -7.36
C LEU A 46 -0.43 2.46 -7.67
N MET A 47 -1.65 2.10 -7.27
CA MET A 47 -2.23 0.79 -7.57
C MET A 47 -2.39 0.58 -9.07
N GLY A 48 -2.86 1.60 -9.81
CA GLY A 48 -2.97 1.56 -11.26
C GLY A 48 -1.62 1.43 -11.95
N SER A 49 -0.60 2.15 -11.48
CA SER A 49 0.78 2.03 -11.97
C SER A 49 1.34 0.62 -11.71
N ASP A 50 1.16 0.08 -10.51
CA ASP A 50 1.62 -1.26 -10.15
C ASP A 50 0.90 -2.34 -10.97
N ALA A 51 -0.41 -2.16 -11.24
CA ALA A 51 -1.20 -3.03 -12.11
C ALA A 51 -0.71 -3.00 -13.56
N ALA A 52 -0.51 -1.80 -14.11
CA ALA A 52 -0.01 -1.62 -15.47
C ALA A 52 1.39 -2.22 -15.64
N LEU A 53 2.26 -2.04 -14.65
CA LEU A 53 3.61 -2.59 -14.64
C LEU A 53 3.60 -4.13 -14.60
N ALA A 54 2.77 -4.73 -13.73
CA ALA A 54 2.61 -6.17 -13.66
C ALA A 54 2.09 -6.76 -14.98
N SER A 55 1.03 -6.16 -15.55
CA SER A 55 0.48 -6.57 -16.84
C SER A 55 1.51 -6.46 -17.97
N ALA A 56 2.23 -5.33 -18.05
CA ALA A 56 3.26 -5.12 -19.06
C ALA A 56 4.39 -6.15 -18.95
N LEU A 57 4.84 -6.46 -17.73
CA LEU A 57 5.88 -7.46 -17.51
C LEU A 57 5.44 -8.85 -17.96
N ILE A 58 4.21 -9.27 -17.67
CA ILE A 58 3.68 -10.55 -18.16
C ILE A 58 3.73 -10.59 -19.69
N VAL A 59 3.23 -9.55 -20.37
CA VAL A 59 3.21 -9.48 -21.83
C VAL A 59 4.63 -9.52 -22.40
N ILE A 60 5.55 -8.71 -21.87
CA ILE A 60 6.95 -8.67 -22.32
C ILE A 60 7.59 -10.05 -22.15
N VAL A 61 7.38 -10.70 -21.01
CA VAL A 61 7.93 -12.02 -20.72
C VAL A 61 7.42 -13.05 -21.72
N PHE A 62 6.11 -13.10 -21.94
CA PHE A 62 5.51 -14.05 -22.87
C PHE A 62 5.97 -13.78 -24.30
N ALA A 63 5.98 -12.52 -24.73
CA ALA A 63 6.45 -12.12 -26.05
C ALA A 63 7.93 -12.47 -26.29
N VAL A 64 8.81 -12.22 -25.32
CA VAL A 64 10.23 -12.58 -25.41
C VAL A 64 10.41 -14.10 -25.40
N ARG A 65 9.61 -14.83 -24.62
CA ARG A 65 9.77 -16.28 -24.43
C ARG A 65 9.24 -17.12 -25.59
N PHE A 66 8.08 -16.76 -26.11
CA PHE A 66 7.34 -17.52 -27.12
C PHE A 66 7.38 -16.84 -28.50
N GLY A 67 7.95 -15.63 -28.60
CA GLY A 67 8.04 -14.90 -29.85
C GLY A 67 6.66 -14.41 -30.33
N PRO A 68 6.49 -14.14 -31.64
CA PRO A 68 5.26 -13.57 -32.19
C PRO A 68 3.98 -14.39 -31.95
N GLY A 69 4.11 -15.72 -31.78
CA GLY A 69 2.99 -16.63 -31.51
C GLY A 69 2.59 -16.76 -30.04
N TRP A 70 3.11 -15.89 -29.17
CA TRP A 70 2.78 -15.91 -27.74
C TRP A 70 1.28 -15.81 -27.40
N PRO A 71 0.41 -15.09 -28.16
CA PRO A 71 -1.00 -15.01 -27.82
C PRO A 71 -1.70 -16.37 -27.95
N ASP A 72 -1.35 -17.14 -28.98
CA ASP A 72 -1.94 -18.44 -29.26
C ASP A 72 -1.57 -19.45 -28.15
N VAL A 73 -0.30 -19.44 -27.74
CA VAL A 73 0.19 -20.23 -26.61
C VAL A 73 -0.57 -19.86 -25.33
N LEU A 74 -0.81 -18.58 -25.09
CA LEU A 74 -1.52 -18.14 -23.88
C LEU A 74 -2.98 -18.64 -23.85
N THR A 75 -3.66 -18.65 -25.00
CA THR A 75 -5.03 -19.18 -25.13
C THR A 75 -5.09 -20.70 -25.04
N GLU A 76 -4.04 -21.41 -25.45
CA GLU A 76 -3.95 -22.87 -25.32
C GLU A 76 -3.65 -23.30 -23.88
N LEU A 77 -2.78 -22.57 -23.19
CA LEU A 77 -2.40 -22.84 -21.80
C LEU A 77 -3.53 -22.57 -20.80
N LEU A 78 -4.24 -21.46 -20.99
CA LEU A 78 -5.17 -20.94 -20.00
C LEU A 78 -6.56 -20.83 -20.63
N PRO A 79 -7.56 -21.55 -20.08
CA PRO A 79 -8.93 -21.48 -20.58
C PRO A 79 -9.48 -20.04 -20.63
N HIS A 80 -9.02 -19.19 -19.71
CA HIS A 80 -9.41 -17.78 -19.59
C HIS A 80 -8.17 -16.91 -19.33
N PRO A 81 -7.39 -16.53 -20.36
CA PRO A 81 -6.10 -15.87 -20.18
C PRO A 81 -6.23 -14.50 -19.48
N ALA A 82 -7.29 -13.74 -19.80
CA ALA A 82 -7.58 -12.47 -19.16
C ALA A 82 -7.83 -12.61 -17.65
N LEU A 83 -8.56 -13.66 -17.23
CA LEU A 83 -8.86 -13.91 -15.83
C LEU A 83 -7.58 -14.25 -15.06
N SER A 84 -6.71 -15.07 -15.64
CA SER A 84 -5.46 -15.45 -15.00
C SER A 84 -4.48 -14.29 -14.84
N VAL A 85 -4.38 -13.42 -15.85
CA VAL A 85 -3.63 -12.16 -15.75
C VAL A 85 -4.23 -11.27 -14.66
N ALA A 86 -5.56 -11.14 -14.62
CA ALA A 86 -6.24 -10.36 -13.60
C ALA A 86 -5.98 -10.91 -12.18
N ILE A 87 -6.02 -12.23 -11.99
CA ILE A 87 -5.71 -12.89 -10.72
C ILE A 87 -4.26 -12.64 -10.32
N PHE A 88 -3.31 -12.75 -11.26
CA PHE A 88 -1.91 -12.48 -10.98
C PHE A 88 -1.68 -11.01 -10.57
N CYS A 89 -2.27 -10.05 -11.30
CA CYS A 89 -2.19 -8.64 -10.95
C CYS A 89 -2.84 -8.35 -9.60
N ALA A 90 -4.00 -8.95 -9.31
CA ALA A 90 -4.67 -8.82 -8.02
C ALA A 90 -3.83 -9.42 -6.89
N ALA A 91 -3.20 -10.58 -7.10
CA ALA A 91 -2.30 -11.19 -6.15
C ALA A 91 -1.11 -10.26 -5.86
N TRP A 92 -0.46 -9.72 -6.89
CA TRP A 92 0.65 -8.78 -6.75
C TRP A 92 0.27 -7.53 -5.94
N ILE A 93 -0.82 -6.87 -6.32
CA ILE A 93 -1.32 -5.66 -5.62
C ILE A 93 -1.73 -6.00 -4.19
N GLY A 94 -2.40 -7.13 -3.99
CA GLY A 94 -2.83 -7.60 -2.67
C GLY A 94 -1.65 -7.87 -1.73
N LEU A 95 -0.61 -8.53 -2.24
CA LEU A 95 0.64 -8.79 -1.53
C LEU A 95 1.37 -7.47 -1.18
N LEU A 96 1.46 -6.53 -2.13
CA LEU A 96 2.01 -5.19 -1.87
C LEU A 96 1.18 -4.43 -0.81
N ALA A 97 -0.14 -4.58 -0.83
CA ALA A 97 -1.04 -3.98 0.13
C ALA A 97 -0.91 -4.60 1.53
N ALA A 98 -0.75 -5.92 1.61
CA ALA A 98 -0.54 -6.64 2.86
C ALA A 98 0.76 -6.21 3.56
N HIS A 99 1.81 -5.92 2.79
CA HIS A 99 3.06 -5.33 3.30
C HIS A 99 2.93 -3.85 3.68
N GLY A 100 1.74 -3.25 3.55
CA GLY A 100 1.46 -1.87 3.95
C GLY A 100 2.16 -0.83 3.07
N LEU A 101 2.63 -1.22 1.88
CA LEU A 101 3.40 -0.34 1.01
C LEU A 101 2.56 0.80 0.40
N TYR A 102 1.22 0.70 0.48
CA TYR A 102 0.28 1.77 0.09
C TYR A 102 -0.09 2.73 1.24
N ARG A 103 0.55 2.64 2.42
CA ARG A 103 0.34 3.61 3.52
C ARG A 103 1.43 4.69 3.50
N PRO A 104 1.10 5.96 3.22
CA PRO A 104 2.08 7.05 3.29
C PRO A 104 2.51 7.29 4.74
N ARG A 105 3.73 6.89 5.11
CA ARG A 105 4.31 7.24 6.43
C ARG A 105 5.30 8.40 6.28
N ALA A 106 5.23 9.37 7.19
CA ALA A 106 6.05 10.58 7.18
C ALA A 106 7.56 10.36 7.43
N ARG A 107 7.98 9.20 7.97
CA ARG A 107 9.38 8.88 8.32
C ARG A 107 9.97 7.74 7.48
N TRP A 108 9.76 7.75 6.16
CA TRP A 108 10.06 6.60 5.29
C TRP A 108 11.49 6.60 4.71
N SER A 109 12.19 5.47 4.79
CA SER A 109 13.47 5.22 4.13
C SER A 109 13.27 4.40 2.84
N VAL A 110 14.00 4.71 1.77
CA VAL A 110 13.95 3.95 0.50
C VAL A 110 14.32 2.48 0.71
N ARG A 111 15.22 2.21 1.68
CA ARG A 111 15.65 0.84 2.03
C ARG A 111 14.49 -0.01 2.56
N SER A 112 13.65 0.52 3.45
CA SER A 112 12.52 -0.24 3.99
C SER A 112 11.47 -0.58 2.92
N ASP A 113 11.30 0.31 1.94
CA ASP A 113 10.39 0.08 0.80
C ASP A 113 10.95 -1.02 -0.12
N ALA A 114 12.24 -0.90 -0.48
CA ALA A 114 12.92 -1.90 -1.30
C ALA A 114 12.91 -3.30 -0.67
N ILE A 115 13.13 -3.41 0.65
CA ILE A 115 13.05 -4.69 1.38
C ILE A 115 11.62 -5.24 1.36
N GLY A 116 10.61 -4.38 1.53
CA GLY A 116 9.21 -4.79 1.45
C GLY A 116 8.86 -5.32 0.06
N VAL A 117 9.24 -4.61 -1.01
CA VAL A 117 9.04 -5.04 -2.40
C VAL A 117 9.79 -6.33 -2.69
N ALA A 118 11.05 -6.45 -2.26
CA ALA A 118 11.85 -7.66 -2.46
C ALA A 118 11.20 -8.88 -1.78
N ARG A 119 10.75 -8.74 -0.53
CA ARG A 119 10.04 -9.82 0.18
C ARG A 119 8.74 -10.22 -0.53
N THR A 120 8.01 -9.23 -1.02
CA THR A 120 6.79 -9.43 -1.81
C THR A 120 7.07 -10.21 -3.10
N ALA A 121 8.11 -9.81 -3.83
CA ALA A 121 8.57 -10.46 -5.05
C ALA A 121 8.99 -11.91 -4.78
N VAL A 122 9.72 -12.15 -3.70
CA VAL A 122 10.13 -13.51 -3.28
C VAL A 122 8.91 -14.37 -2.96
N LEU A 123 7.94 -13.87 -2.19
CA LEU A 123 6.70 -14.61 -1.87
C LEU A 123 5.90 -14.96 -3.13
N LEU A 124 5.73 -13.98 -4.03
CA LEU A 124 5.05 -14.23 -5.30
C LEU A 124 5.83 -15.24 -6.15
N ALA A 125 7.17 -15.16 -6.18
CA ALA A 125 8.01 -16.09 -6.90
C ALA A 125 7.82 -17.54 -6.44
N PHE A 126 7.91 -17.77 -5.13
CA PHE A 126 7.68 -19.10 -4.57
C PHE A 126 6.25 -19.60 -4.82
N GLY A 127 5.25 -18.71 -4.70
CA GLY A 127 3.85 -19.06 -5.01
C GLY A 127 3.65 -19.45 -6.47
N THR A 128 4.18 -18.68 -7.41
CA THR A 128 4.11 -18.98 -8.84
C THR A 128 4.82 -20.28 -9.18
N ILE A 129 6.03 -20.50 -8.64
CA ILE A 129 6.78 -21.76 -8.82
C ILE A 129 5.99 -22.95 -8.28
N ALA A 130 5.38 -22.83 -7.09
CA ALA A 130 4.58 -23.89 -6.50
C ALA A 130 3.36 -24.26 -7.38
N VAL A 131 2.67 -23.25 -7.94
CA VAL A 131 1.55 -23.48 -8.85
C VAL A 131 2.01 -24.13 -10.16
N LEU A 132 3.08 -23.62 -10.78
CA LEU A 132 3.69 -24.22 -11.98
C LEU A 132 4.08 -25.68 -11.75
N PHE A 133 4.65 -25.98 -10.57
CA PHE A 133 5.03 -27.32 -10.19
C PHE A 133 3.82 -28.24 -10.00
N MET A 134 2.75 -27.80 -9.33
CA MET A 134 1.51 -28.57 -9.20
C MET A 134 0.87 -28.87 -10.56
N LEU A 135 0.99 -27.96 -11.52
CA LEU A 135 0.50 -28.18 -12.88
C LEU A 135 1.39 -29.15 -13.69
N GLY A 136 2.59 -29.47 -13.20
CA GLY A 136 3.56 -30.34 -13.89
C GLY A 136 4.41 -29.64 -14.95
N TRP A 137 4.39 -28.30 -14.99
CA TRP A 137 5.04 -27.48 -16.02
C TRP A 137 6.53 -27.27 -15.69
N THR A 138 7.31 -28.34 -15.81
CA THR A 138 8.75 -28.34 -15.45
C THR A 138 9.66 -27.81 -16.56
N SER A 139 9.13 -27.54 -17.76
CA SER A 139 9.86 -27.05 -18.93
C SER A 139 10.23 -25.56 -18.88
N MET A 140 9.80 -24.84 -17.83
CA MET A 140 10.16 -23.43 -17.62
C MET A 140 11.60 -23.33 -17.12
N SER A 141 12.48 -22.77 -17.94
CA SER A 141 13.88 -22.51 -17.58
C SER A 141 13.93 -21.72 -16.28
N ARG A 142 14.51 -22.31 -15.24
CA ARG A 142 14.68 -21.73 -13.88
C ARG A 142 15.34 -20.34 -13.94
N PHE A 143 16.14 -20.11 -14.99
CA PHE A 143 16.78 -18.83 -15.29
C PHE A 143 15.78 -17.71 -15.64
N ALA A 144 14.73 -18.02 -16.41
CA ALA A 144 13.71 -17.04 -16.80
C ALA A 144 12.94 -16.54 -15.56
N LEU A 145 12.59 -17.45 -14.65
CA LEU A 145 11.98 -17.11 -13.36
C LEU A 145 12.94 -16.28 -12.51
N LEU A 146 14.20 -16.69 -12.40
CA LEU A 146 15.24 -15.95 -11.66
C LEU A 146 15.52 -14.56 -12.22
N ALA A 147 15.33 -14.32 -13.52
CA ALA A 147 15.49 -13.00 -14.12
C ALA A 147 14.24 -12.12 -13.96
N ILE A 148 13.05 -12.70 -14.08
CA ILE A 148 11.76 -12.00 -14.05
C ILE A 148 11.46 -11.36 -12.71
N PHE A 149 11.63 -12.10 -11.62
CA PHE A 149 11.25 -11.59 -10.29
C PHE A 149 12.10 -10.40 -9.83
N PRO A 150 13.44 -10.41 -9.96
CA PRO A 150 14.23 -9.23 -9.65
C PRO A 150 13.97 -8.09 -10.63
N LEU A 151 13.66 -8.36 -11.90
CA LEU A 151 13.28 -7.31 -12.85
C LEU A 151 11.94 -6.66 -12.45
N LEU A 152 10.94 -7.46 -12.06
CA LEU A 152 9.66 -6.97 -11.54
C LEU A 152 9.85 -6.17 -10.26
N ALA A 153 10.68 -6.65 -9.32
CA ALA A 153 10.99 -5.93 -8.09
C ALA A 153 11.69 -4.59 -8.39
N ALA A 154 12.73 -4.59 -9.23
CA ALA A 154 13.46 -3.39 -9.62
C ALA A 154 12.56 -2.38 -10.33
N ALA A 155 11.78 -2.84 -11.32
CA ALA A 155 10.84 -2.01 -12.06
C ALA A 155 9.78 -1.37 -11.14
N THR A 156 9.27 -2.13 -10.16
CA THR A 156 8.31 -1.63 -9.17
C THR A 156 8.95 -0.57 -8.25
N ILE A 157 10.18 -0.80 -7.78
CA ILE A 157 10.93 0.18 -6.97
C ILE A 157 11.15 1.47 -7.76
N VAL A 158 11.58 1.36 -9.01
CA VAL A 158 11.82 2.51 -9.90
C VAL A 158 10.52 3.26 -10.16
N ALA A 159 9.45 2.57 -10.53
CA ALA A 159 8.15 3.18 -10.80
C ALA A 159 7.62 3.94 -9.58
N ARG A 160 7.69 3.34 -8.39
CA ARG A 160 7.27 3.99 -7.14
C ARG A 160 8.11 5.20 -6.78
N THR A 161 9.43 5.11 -6.96
CA THR A 161 10.35 6.22 -6.70
C THR A 161 10.08 7.37 -7.66
N ALA A 162 9.90 7.07 -8.95
CA ALA A 162 9.58 8.05 -9.99
C ALA A 162 8.23 8.72 -9.72
N LEU A 163 7.16 7.95 -9.47
CA LEU A 163 5.83 8.50 -9.17
C LEU A 163 5.90 9.43 -7.95
N ARG A 164 6.59 9.00 -6.88
CA ARG A 164 6.76 9.80 -5.67
C ARG A 164 7.50 11.10 -5.93
N GLU A 165 8.53 11.09 -6.76
CA GLU A 165 9.29 12.29 -7.10
C GLU A 165 8.48 13.24 -7.98
N ILE A 166 7.72 12.71 -8.96
CA ILE A 166 6.78 13.49 -9.77
C ILE A 166 5.77 14.19 -8.86
N PHE A 167 5.21 13.50 -7.86
CA PHE A 167 4.28 14.12 -6.90
C PHE A 167 4.98 15.12 -5.96
N ARG A 168 6.22 14.87 -5.52
CA ARG A 168 7.00 15.85 -4.75
C ARG A 168 7.24 17.12 -5.56
N GLN A 169 7.60 16.98 -6.83
CA GLN A 169 7.80 18.10 -7.74
C GLN A 169 6.50 18.84 -8.04
N ALA A 170 5.39 18.11 -8.24
CA ALA A 170 4.06 18.69 -8.41
C ALA A 170 3.61 19.49 -7.17
N ARG A 171 3.92 19.00 -5.96
CA ARG A 171 3.70 19.76 -4.71
C ARG A 171 4.57 21.01 -4.61
N ARG A 172 5.85 20.92 -5.00
CA ARG A 172 6.78 22.08 -5.01
C ARG A 172 6.36 23.17 -6.00
N ARG A 173 5.66 22.81 -7.08
CA ARG A 173 5.15 23.75 -8.11
C ARG A 173 3.82 24.43 -7.73
N GLY A 174 3.32 24.29 -6.50
CA GLY A 174 2.32 25.21 -5.96
C GLY A 174 0.86 24.97 -6.37
N ARG A 175 0.42 23.70 -6.49
CA ARG A 175 -1.02 23.37 -6.51
C ARG A 175 -1.50 22.68 -5.23
N ASN A 176 -1.07 23.17 -4.07
CA ASN A 176 -1.87 23.08 -2.84
C ASN A 176 -1.35 24.06 -1.79
N PHE A 177 -1.89 25.28 -1.86
CA PHE A 177 -2.03 26.17 -0.73
C PHE A 177 -3.01 25.52 0.25
N GLU A 178 -2.56 25.21 1.46
CA GLU A 178 -3.32 25.60 2.65
C GLU A 178 -2.34 25.70 3.82
N THR A 179 -2.01 26.96 4.08
CA THR A 179 -1.26 27.55 5.16
C THR A 179 -1.29 26.72 6.45
N VAL A 180 -0.13 26.16 6.83
CA VAL A 180 0.09 25.75 8.22
C VAL A 180 0.18 27.04 9.03
N LEU A 181 -0.96 27.49 9.56
CA LEU A 181 -1.03 28.53 10.58
C LEU A 181 -0.50 27.92 11.88
N ILE A 182 0.75 28.21 12.20
CA ILE A 182 1.29 28.00 13.54
C ILE A 182 0.73 29.12 14.40
N VAL A 183 -0.30 28.84 15.19
CA VAL A 183 -0.70 29.70 16.30
C VAL A 183 0.25 29.38 17.45
N GLY A 184 1.29 30.20 17.57
CA GLY A 184 2.04 30.38 18.80
C GLY A 184 1.49 31.56 19.58
#